data_AF-A0A811UFI2-F1
#
_entry.id   AF-A0A811UFI2-F1
#
_cell.length_a   1.000
_cell.length_b   1.000
_cell.length_c   1.000
_cell.angle_alpha   90.00
_cell.angle_beta   90.00
_cell.angle_gamma   90.00
#
_symmetry.space_group_name_H-M   'P 1'
#
loop_
_entity.id
_entity.type
_entity.pdbx_description
1 polymer ?
#
loop_
_entity_poly.entity_id
_entity_poly.type
_entity_poly.pdbx_seq_one_letter_code
_entity_poly.pdbx_strand_id
1 'polypeptide(L)'
;MQERDRPRSRKITATTEQLEKIEQNAKEREHIKRKLDLEAKLYGRWRHGVDDDNVLFESKSTNETLAKLNWLDKQIEEQVGREREETQAQERNLRLQEEISRTEQVQKERQLIREKEIREIRELQEKHMAELKLRQTEAENLKEEEQHLRTCLSDLEKELELLEESCTMVMDAADTSQAYNLKKIKIFMRKRSEAFCNQIKLCISILERLTDYATCVEIVKRLLKKYRQHLEAESVNFTQVEAMYESEAKYNMQRLESLWQQQQLERYHEIKQLLTAERCTFGARVSENLRRQTDAYELRSTHLTALESSNEKLKQLIAEEQKSPRSALPVATSESGLPLSRLDFSGDGGDRASIADDAMSITQFMPSGTTRFGSASATGTHFGRRKPLQPAELPKVTNSFTNLNLDVWKDLPAARHGVDSPRLATQRSLSVVTSDSATRPQFARKRIAWT
;
A
#
# COMPACT_ATOMS: atom_id res chain seq x y z
N MET A 1 15.80 46.99 -75.18
CA MET A 1 16.62 45.79 -74.90
C MET A 1 17.86 46.25 -74.15
N GLN A 2 18.37 45.58 -73.12
CA GLN A 2 17.94 44.33 -72.50
C GLN A 2 17.55 44.57 -71.03
N GLU A 3 16.59 43.81 -70.52
CA GLU A 3 16.34 43.70 -69.08
C GLU A 3 17.41 42.81 -68.45
N ARG A 4 17.84 43.12 -67.22
CA ARG A 4 18.49 42.15 -66.32
C ARG A 4 18.01 42.34 -64.89
N ASP A 5 17.61 41.21 -64.30
CA ASP A 5 16.82 41.08 -63.09
C ASP A 5 17.34 41.85 -61.87
N ARG A 6 16.40 42.47 -61.14
CA ARG A 6 16.55 42.69 -59.70
C ARG A 6 16.28 41.35 -58.99
N PRO A 7 17.25 40.69 -58.35
CA PRO A 7 16.95 39.53 -57.54
C PRO A 7 16.04 39.96 -56.37
N ARG A 8 14.82 39.39 -56.31
CA ARG A 8 13.92 39.61 -55.17
C ARG A 8 14.63 39.17 -53.89
N SER A 9 14.78 40.09 -52.93
CA SER A 9 15.29 39.76 -51.61
C SER A 9 14.43 38.64 -51.02
N ARG A 10 15.03 37.47 -50.79
CA ARG A 10 14.37 36.37 -50.12
C ARG A 10 14.11 36.81 -48.68
N LYS A 11 12.87 36.69 -48.20
CA LYS A 11 12.57 36.84 -46.77
C LYS A 11 13.27 35.71 -46.01
N ILE A 12 14.52 35.95 -45.63
CA ILE A 12 15.19 35.15 -44.62
C ILE A 12 14.47 35.48 -43.32
N THR A 13 13.57 34.61 -42.89
CA THR A 13 13.13 34.54 -41.51
C THR A 13 14.35 34.12 -40.69
N ALA A 14 15.15 35.10 -40.29
CA ALA A 14 16.24 34.89 -39.34
C ALA A 14 15.67 34.19 -38.11
N THR A 15 16.33 33.14 -37.64
CA THR A 15 15.91 32.47 -36.41
C THR A 15 16.02 33.44 -35.24
N THR A 16 15.26 33.22 -34.17
CA THR A 16 15.33 34.04 -32.94
C THR A 16 16.78 34.17 -32.47
N GLU A 17 17.52 33.06 -32.44
CA GLU A 17 18.96 32.99 -32.14
C GLU A 17 19.84 33.88 -33.04
N GLN A 18 19.49 34.07 -34.32
CA GLN A 18 20.20 34.98 -35.22
C GLN A 18 19.87 36.45 -34.93
N LEU A 19 18.62 36.75 -34.56
CA LEU A 19 18.22 38.11 -34.15
C LEU A 19 18.84 38.47 -32.80
N GLU A 20 18.84 37.56 -31.82
CA GLU A 20 19.52 37.69 -30.54
C GLU A 20 21.03 37.93 -30.73
N LYS A 21 21.69 37.17 -31.62
CA LYS A 21 23.10 37.40 -31.94
C LYS A 21 23.36 38.76 -32.59
N ILE A 22 22.43 39.28 -33.40
CA ILE A 22 22.52 40.63 -33.98
C ILE A 22 22.29 41.71 -32.91
N GLU A 23 21.33 41.53 -32.02
CA GLU A 23 21.04 42.45 -30.91
C GLU A 23 22.20 42.47 -29.90
N GLN A 24 22.78 41.32 -29.57
CA GLN A 24 23.97 41.19 -28.73
C GLN A 24 25.16 41.92 -29.38
N ASN A 25 25.39 41.74 -30.68
CA ASN A 25 26.44 42.46 -31.41
C ASN A 25 26.17 43.98 -31.47
N ALA A 26 24.91 44.41 -31.50
CA ALA A 26 24.53 45.82 -31.43
C ALA A 26 24.83 46.41 -30.04
N LYS A 27 24.47 45.70 -28.97
CA LYS A 27 24.79 46.06 -27.57
C LYS A 27 26.30 46.11 -27.34
N GLU A 28 27.05 45.14 -27.84
CA GLU A 28 28.52 45.11 -27.79
C GLU A 28 29.14 46.31 -28.52
N ARG A 29 28.68 46.62 -29.74
CA ARG A 29 29.13 47.79 -30.50
C ARG A 29 28.79 49.10 -29.80
N GLU A 30 27.62 49.20 -29.20
CA GLU A 30 27.24 50.39 -28.44
C GLU A 30 28.06 50.53 -27.16
N HIS A 31 28.34 49.43 -26.46
CA HIS A 31 29.24 49.40 -25.31
C HIS A 31 30.68 49.79 -25.67
N ILE A 32 31.21 49.29 -26.79
CA ILE A 32 32.51 49.69 -27.35
C ILE A 32 32.50 51.18 -27.71
N LYS A 33 31.42 51.70 -28.34
CA LYS A 33 31.30 53.13 -28.63
C LYS A 33 31.27 53.96 -27.34
N ARG A 34 30.46 53.58 -26.34
CA ARG A 34 30.40 54.27 -25.03
C ARG A 34 31.76 54.26 -24.33
N LYS A 35 32.52 53.16 -24.42
CA LYS A 35 33.90 53.09 -23.92
C LYS A 35 34.80 54.08 -24.67
N LEU A 36 34.80 54.07 -26.01
CA LEU A 36 35.62 54.98 -26.83
C LEU A 36 35.24 56.46 -26.65
N ASP A 37 33.95 56.79 -26.51
CA ASP A 37 33.48 58.15 -26.20
C ASP A 37 33.92 58.60 -24.80
N LEU A 38 33.99 57.68 -23.82
CA LEU A 38 34.45 57.97 -22.45
C LEU A 38 35.98 58.08 -22.39
N GLU A 39 36.69 57.20 -23.10
CA GLU A 39 38.15 57.23 -23.29
C GLU A 39 38.58 58.51 -24.02
N ALA A 40 37.87 58.94 -25.07
CA ALA A 40 38.09 60.21 -25.75
C ALA A 40 37.80 61.42 -24.84
N LYS A 41 36.78 61.35 -23.96
CA LYS A 41 36.53 62.39 -22.96
C LYS A 41 37.63 62.44 -21.88
N LEU A 42 38.14 61.31 -21.44
CA LEU A 42 39.29 61.24 -20.52
C LEU A 42 40.55 61.81 -21.18
N TYR A 43 40.87 61.42 -22.41
CA TYR A 43 41.98 62.00 -23.16
C TYR A 43 41.79 63.51 -23.44
N GLY A 44 40.56 63.96 -23.66
CA GLY A 44 40.23 65.39 -23.76
C GLY A 44 40.50 66.13 -22.45
N ARG A 45 40.06 65.57 -21.31
CA ARG A 45 40.23 66.14 -19.96
C ARG A 45 41.65 65.98 -19.38
N TRP A 46 42.50 65.21 -20.06
CA TRP A 46 43.94 65.10 -19.79
C TRP A 46 44.75 66.03 -20.70
N ARG A 47 44.39 66.15 -21.99
CA ARG A 47 45.01 67.11 -22.93
C ARG A 47 44.63 68.56 -22.67
N HIS A 48 43.44 68.79 -22.13
CA HIS A 48 43.07 70.01 -21.43
C HIS A 48 43.14 69.67 -19.95
N GLY A 49 44.38 69.53 -19.46
CA GLY A 49 44.64 69.34 -18.05
C GLY A 49 43.96 70.44 -17.25
N VAL A 50 43.46 70.10 -16.06
CA VAL A 50 43.04 71.12 -15.10
C VAL A 50 44.26 72.02 -14.85
N ASP A 51 44.06 73.34 -14.80
CA ASP A 51 45.13 74.36 -14.79
C ASP A 51 45.94 74.43 -13.47
N ASP A 52 46.20 73.27 -12.86
CA ASP A 52 46.97 73.10 -11.62
C ASP A 52 48.41 73.66 -11.78
N ASP A 53 49.00 73.50 -12.97
CA ASP A 53 50.29 74.13 -13.33
C ASP A 53 50.22 75.66 -13.33
N ASN A 54 49.12 76.27 -13.80
CA ASN A 54 49.00 77.73 -13.93
C ASN A 54 48.91 78.44 -12.57
N VAL A 55 48.50 77.73 -11.51
CA VAL A 55 48.48 78.25 -10.13
C VAL A 55 49.84 78.84 -9.74
N LEU A 56 50.93 78.18 -10.11
CA LEU A 56 52.29 78.59 -9.74
C LEU A 56 52.78 79.80 -10.56
N PHE A 57 52.48 79.86 -11.87
CA PHE A 57 53.06 80.84 -12.79
C PHE A 57 52.51 82.27 -12.65
N GLU A 58 51.33 82.47 -12.07
CA GLU A 58 50.77 83.82 -11.83
C GLU A 58 51.29 84.51 -10.55
N SER A 59 52.22 83.88 -9.82
CA SER A 59 52.69 84.36 -8.51
C SER A 59 53.52 85.64 -8.57
N LYS A 60 53.17 86.65 -7.77
CA LYS A 60 53.85 87.97 -7.73
C LYS A 60 54.89 88.10 -6.61
N SER A 61 55.06 87.07 -5.78
CA SER A 61 56.03 87.03 -4.68
C SER A 61 56.46 85.60 -4.38
N THR A 62 57.71 85.38 -3.96
CA THR A 62 58.22 84.06 -3.53
C THR A 62 57.44 83.47 -2.37
N ASN A 63 56.92 84.29 -1.45
CA ASN A 63 56.03 83.82 -0.38
C ASN A 63 54.68 83.32 -0.92
N GLU A 64 54.19 83.89 -2.02
CA GLU A 64 52.97 83.44 -2.69
C GLU A 64 53.19 82.09 -3.37
N THR A 65 54.32 81.92 -4.06
CA THR A 65 54.71 80.64 -4.68
C THR A 65 54.89 79.54 -3.62
N LEU A 66 55.50 79.84 -2.48
CA LEU A 66 55.65 78.88 -1.36
C LEU A 66 54.31 78.53 -0.71
N ALA A 67 53.38 79.49 -0.58
CA ALA A 67 52.03 79.23 -0.08
C ALA A 67 51.22 78.36 -1.06
N LYS A 68 51.35 78.60 -2.37
CA LYS A 68 50.73 77.80 -3.44
C LYS A 68 51.31 76.39 -3.52
N LEU A 69 52.62 76.21 -3.36
CA LEU A 69 53.25 74.89 -3.23
C LEU A 69 52.74 74.15 -1.99
N ASN A 70 52.75 74.78 -0.80
CA ASN A 70 52.20 74.16 0.41
C ASN A 70 50.69 73.81 0.27
N TRP A 71 49.92 74.59 -0.50
CA TRP A 71 48.53 74.26 -0.79
C TRP A 71 48.39 73.07 -1.74
N LEU A 72 49.20 72.99 -2.80
CA LEU A 72 49.25 71.83 -3.71
C LEU A 72 49.74 70.57 -2.99
N ASP A 73 50.84 70.64 -2.24
CA ASP A 73 51.35 69.54 -1.41
C ASP A 73 50.27 69.06 -0.42
N LYS A 74 49.53 69.97 0.22
CA LYS A 74 48.42 69.63 1.09
C LYS A 74 47.23 69.03 0.35
N GLN A 75 46.89 69.50 -0.86
CA GLN A 75 45.83 68.88 -1.67
C GLN A 75 46.22 67.48 -2.15
N ILE A 76 47.50 67.27 -2.49
CA ILE A 76 48.06 65.95 -2.82
C ILE A 76 48.02 65.04 -1.58
N GLU A 77 48.39 65.53 -0.39
CA GLU A 77 48.32 64.76 0.86
C GLU A 77 46.86 64.45 1.25
N GLU A 78 45.93 65.39 1.10
CA GLU A 78 44.48 65.16 1.28
C GLU A 78 43.89 64.20 0.22
N GLN A 79 44.41 64.19 -1.01
CA GLN A 79 44.00 63.23 -2.04
C GLN A 79 44.56 61.83 -1.76
N VAL A 80 45.87 61.70 -1.48
CA VAL A 80 46.50 60.43 -1.09
C VAL A 80 45.91 59.88 0.21
N GLY A 81 45.47 60.76 1.13
CA GLY A 81 44.66 60.42 2.29
C GLY A 81 43.34 59.75 1.88
N ARG A 82 42.53 60.42 1.05
CA ARG A 82 41.27 59.88 0.53
C ARG A 82 41.45 58.57 -0.24
N GLU A 83 42.45 58.48 -1.13
CA GLU A 83 42.74 57.23 -1.88
C GLU A 83 43.15 56.08 -0.95
N ARG A 84 43.88 56.35 0.15
CA ARG A 84 44.20 55.36 1.21
C ARG A 84 42.97 54.96 2.03
N GLU A 85 42.06 55.89 2.30
CA GLU A 85 40.81 55.62 3.02
C GLU A 85 39.83 54.82 2.15
N GLU A 86 39.69 55.17 0.87
CA GLU A 86 38.88 54.45 -0.11
C GLU A 86 39.40 53.04 -0.36
N THR A 87 40.72 52.86 -0.56
CA THR A 87 41.29 51.52 -0.72
C THR A 87 41.14 50.66 0.53
N GLN A 88 41.30 51.23 1.74
CA GLN A 88 40.99 50.52 2.99
C GLN A 88 39.51 50.20 3.15
N ALA A 89 38.60 51.08 2.71
CA ALA A 89 37.16 50.82 2.74
C ALA A 89 36.75 49.73 1.74
N GLN A 90 37.33 49.74 0.54
CA GLN A 90 37.17 48.68 -0.47
C GLN A 90 37.71 47.33 0.06
N GLU A 91 38.88 47.31 0.69
CA GLU A 91 39.44 46.09 1.28
C GLU A 91 38.57 45.56 2.43
N ARG A 92 38.06 46.42 3.32
CA ARG A 92 37.11 46.03 4.38
C ARG A 92 35.82 45.45 3.79
N ASN A 93 35.26 46.08 2.75
CA ASN A 93 34.05 45.59 2.07
C ASN A 93 34.28 44.25 1.37
N LEU A 94 35.43 44.05 0.70
CA LEU A 94 35.80 42.75 0.11
C LEU A 94 35.91 41.65 1.17
N ARG A 95 36.57 41.92 2.30
CA ARG A 95 36.68 40.95 3.42
C ARG A 95 35.31 40.59 4.00
N LEU A 96 34.43 41.58 4.19
CA LEU A 96 33.04 41.34 4.63
C LEU A 96 32.25 40.51 3.60
N GLN A 97 32.42 40.79 2.30
CA GLN A 97 31.77 40.03 1.23
C GLN A 97 32.29 38.58 1.16
N GLU A 98 33.58 38.34 1.40
CA GLU A 98 34.14 36.99 1.53
C GLU A 98 33.52 36.24 2.72
N GLU A 99 33.42 36.86 3.90
CA GLU A 99 32.81 36.25 5.08
C GLU A 99 31.31 35.95 4.89
N ILE A 100 30.57 36.85 4.22
CA ILE A 100 29.18 36.60 3.80
C ILE A 100 29.11 35.40 2.86
N SER A 101 29.98 35.33 1.83
CA SER A 101 29.97 34.20 0.87
C SER A 101 30.33 32.85 1.53
N ARG A 102 31.26 32.85 2.50
CA ARG A 102 31.64 31.66 3.29
C ARG A 102 30.49 31.21 4.18
N THR A 103 29.84 32.13 4.89
CA THR A 103 28.70 31.80 5.77
C THR A 103 27.47 31.35 4.96
N GLU A 104 27.19 31.97 3.81
CA GLU A 104 26.19 31.48 2.86
C GLU A 104 26.49 30.06 2.36
N GLN A 105 27.75 29.74 2.04
CA GLN A 105 28.13 28.43 1.55
C GLN A 105 27.91 27.35 2.63
N VAL A 106 28.33 27.62 3.86
CA VAL A 106 28.06 26.73 5.01
C VAL A 106 26.56 26.60 5.30
N GLN A 107 25.75 27.63 5.08
CA GLN A 107 24.29 27.54 5.16
C GLN A 107 23.70 26.64 4.05
N LYS A 108 24.17 26.78 2.80
CA LYS A 108 23.75 25.95 1.66
C LYS A 108 24.09 24.47 1.89
N GLU A 109 25.28 24.18 2.40
CA GLU A 109 25.71 22.82 2.76
C GLU A 109 24.84 22.23 3.90
N ARG A 110 24.60 23.00 4.96
CA ARG A 110 23.67 22.61 6.05
C ARG A 110 22.22 22.45 5.60
N GLN A 111 21.81 23.09 4.51
CA GLN A 111 20.50 22.89 3.90
C GLN A 111 20.47 21.59 3.09
N LEU A 112 21.45 21.36 2.22
CA LEU A 112 21.56 20.13 1.42
C LEU A 112 21.65 18.84 2.27
N ILE A 113 22.32 18.91 3.43
CA ILE A 113 22.36 17.79 4.39
C ILE A 113 20.96 17.48 4.93
N ARG A 114 20.24 18.49 5.44
CA ARG A 114 18.87 18.31 5.96
C ARG A 114 17.88 17.87 4.89
N GLU A 115 17.99 18.39 3.67
CA GLU A 115 17.18 17.96 2.51
C GLU A 115 17.42 16.48 2.14
N LYS A 116 18.66 16.00 2.31
CA LYS A 116 19.03 14.58 2.12
C LYS A 116 18.47 13.71 3.25
N GLU A 117 18.60 14.12 4.50
CA GLU A 117 18.05 13.41 5.67
C GLU A 117 16.52 13.32 5.60
N ILE A 118 15.84 14.41 5.25
CA ILE A 118 14.37 14.45 5.03
C ILE A 118 13.95 13.49 3.91
N ARG A 119 14.77 13.33 2.85
CA ARG A 119 14.51 12.39 1.75
C ARG A 119 14.67 10.93 2.21
N GLU A 120 15.77 10.61 2.89
CA GLU A 120 16.03 9.26 3.43
C GLU A 120 14.96 8.83 4.44
N ILE A 121 14.50 9.77 5.28
CA ILE A 121 13.37 9.57 6.19
C ILE A 121 12.06 9.27 5.44
N ARG A 122 11.76 10.00 4.37
CA ARG A 122 10.55 9.75 3.54
C ARG A 122 10.63 8.41 2.80
N GLU A 123 11.80 8.04 2.26
CA GLU A 123 12.02 6.73 1.64
C GLU A 123 11.87 5.57 2.63
N LEU A 124 12.28 5.77 3.89
CA LEU A 124 12.05 4.79 4.97
C LEU A 124 10.57 4.69 5.34
N GLN A 125 9.86 5.82 5.39
CA GLN A 125 8.42 5.85 5.64
C GLN A 125 7.63 5.15 4.52
N GLU A 126 8.00 5.36 3.26
CA GLU A 126 7.37 4.67 2.13
C GLU A 126 7.57 3.15 2.20
N LYS A 127 8.78 2.68 2.55
CA LYS A 127 9.07 1.25 2.75
C LYS A 127 8.17 0.64 3.83
N HIS A 128 8.12 1.23 5.02
CA HIS A 128 7.25 0.72 6.10
C HIS A 128 5.75 0.82 5.76
N MET A 129 5.32 1.84 5.01
CA MET A 129 3.93 1.93 4.52
C MET A 129 3.60 0.87 3.46
N ALA A 130 4.58 0.43 2.66
CA ALA A 130 4.41 -0.70 1.74
C ALA A 130 4.37 -2.04 2.49
N GLU A 131 5.28 -2.23 3.47
CA GLU A 131 5.30 -3.42 4.35
C GLU A 131 3.99 -3.57 5.14
N LEU A 132 3.45 -2.47 5.68
CA LEU A 132 2.15 -2.48 6.38
C LEU A 132 0.97 -2.86 5.48
N LYS A 133 0.96 -2.41 4.21
CA LYS A 133 -0.06 -2.82 3.23
C LYS A 133 0.04 -4.31 2.91
N LEU A 134 1.26 -4.81 2.71
CA LEU A 134 1.51 -6.24 2.48
C LEU A 134 1.02 -7.08 3.67
N ARG A 135 1.38 -6.69 4.91
CA ARG A 135 0.96 -7.37 6.15
C ARG A 135 -0.54 -7.32 6.39
N GLN A 136 -1.23 -6.25 5.96
CA GLN A 136 -2.69 -6.19 6.01
C GLN A 136 -3.31 -7.24 5.08
N THR A 137 -2.85 -7.34 3.83
CA THR A 137 -3.33 -8.37 2.89
C THR A 137 -2.94 -9.79 3.32
N GLU A 138 -1.77 -9.97 3.96
CA GLU A 138 -1.34 -11.23 4.55
C GLU A 138 -2.28 -11.67 5.69
N ALA A 139 -2.64 -10.76 6.60
CA ALA A 139 -3.57 -11.03 7.70
C ALA A 139 -5.01 -11.33 7.21
N GLU A 140 -5.47 -10.67 6.14
CA GLU A 140 -6.76 -10.97 5.50
C GLU A 140 -6.77 -12.37 4.88
N ASN A 141 -5.76 -12.72 4.08
CA ASN A 141 -5.61 -14.06 3.49
C ASN A 141 -5.49 -15.16 4.57
N LEU A 142 -4.71 -14.93 5.63
CA LEU A 142 -4.56 -15.88 6.74
C LEU A 142 -5.89 -16.13 7.45
N LYS A 143 -6.71 -15.09 7.66
CA LYS A 143 -8.03 -15.20 8.30
C LYS A 143 -9.03 -15.96 7.43
N GLU A 144 -8.99 -15.80 6.11
CA GLU A 144 -9.81 -16.59 5.18
C GLU A 144 -9.39 -18.07 5.18
N GLU A 145 -8.08 -18.37 5.17
CA GLU A 145 -7.60 -19.75 5.34
C GLU A 145 -8.01 -20.32 6.70
N GLU A 146 -7.90 -19.56 7.80
CA GLU A 146 -8.31 -20.00 9.14
C GLU A 146 -9.80 -20.40 9.16
N GLN A 147 -10.67 -19.56 8.58
CA GLN A 147 -12.10 -19.83 8.50
C GLN A 147 -12.38 -21.11 7.68
N HIS A 148 -11.73 -21.27 6.53
CA HIS A 148 -11.84 -22.48 5.71
C HIS A 148 -11.39 -23.73 6.48
N LEU A 149 -10.22 -23.68 7.14
CA LEU A 149 -9.68 -24.80 7.93
C LEU A 149 -10.59 -25.18 9.10
N ARG A 150 -11.21 -24.19 9.78
CA ARG A 150 -12.20 -24.42 10.83
C ARG A 150 -13.47 -25.09 10.32
N THR A 151 -13.95 -24.74 9.12
CA THR A 151 -15.07 -25.44 8.47
C THR A 151 -14.70 -26.90 8.19
N CYS A 152 -13.55 -27.16 7.56
CA CYS A 152 -13.07 -28.53 7.32
C CYS A 152 -12.94 -29.37 8.61
N LEU A 153 -12.48 -28.77 9.72
CA LEU A 153 -12.44 -29.44 11.03
C LEU A 153 -13.85 -29.78 11.54
N SER A 154 -14.78 -28.82 11.50
CA SER A 154 -16.16 -29.06 11.92
C SER A 154 -16.85 -30.15 11.10
N ASP A 155 -16.54 -30.24 9.80
CA ASP A 155 -17.07 -31.30 8.94
C ASP A 155 -16.40 -32.66 9.24
N LEU A 156 -15.06 -32.71 9.43
CA LEU A 156 -14.36 -33.91 9.91
C LEU A 156 -14.90 -34.45 11.24
N GLU A 157 -15.32 -33.56 12.15
CA GLU A 157 -15.91 -33.94 13.43
C GLU A 157 -17.30 -34.57 13.25
N LYS A 158 -18.15 -34.01 12.38
CA LYS A 158 -19.46 -34.60 12.02
C LYS A 158 -19.30 -35.96 11.34
N GLU A 159 -18.36 -36.09 10.40
CA GLU A 159 -18.10 -37.37 9.73
C GLU A 159 -17.60 -38.45 10.69
N LEU A 160 -16.84 -38.06 11.72
CA LEU A 160 -16.38 -38.97 12.78
C LEU A 160 -17.52 -39.34 13.74
N GLU A 161 -18.36 -38.39 14.15
CA GLU A 161 -19.56 -38.63 14.96
C GLU A 161 -20.53 -39.59 14.25
N LEU A 162 -20.86 -39.31 12.98
CA LEU A 162 -21.69 -40.18 12.14
C LEU A 162 -21.10 -41.59 11.97
N LEU A 163 -19.78 -41.73 11.86
CA LEU A 163 -19.11 -43.04 11.81
C LEU A 163 -19.20 -43.80 13.15
N GLU A 164 -19.16 -43.09 14.29
CA GLU A 164 -19.25 -43.69 15.62
C GLU A 164 -20.69 -44.09 15.99
N GLU A 165 -21.67 -43.22 15.76
CA GLU A 165 -23.09 -43.53 15.94
C GLU A 165 -23.51 -44.72 15.07
N SER A 166 -23.19 -44.68 13.77
CA SER A 166 -23.57 -45.76 12.85
C SER A 166 -22.87 -47.07 13.17
N CYS A 167 -21.63 -47.04 13.66
CA CYS A 167 -20.95 -48.25 14.11
C CYS A 167 -21.57 -48.83 15.40
N THR A 168 -21.96 -48.00 16.37
CA THR A 168 -22.63 -48.50 17.59
C THR A 168 -24.02 -49.08 17.27
N MET A 169 -24.83 -48.41 16.47
CA MET A 169 -26.14 -48.91 15.99
C MET A 169 -26.05 -50.25 15.23
N VAL A 170 -24.94 -50.49 14.53
CA VAL A 170 -24.71 -51.76 13.80
C VAL A 170 -24.07 -52.83 14.69
N MET A 171 -23.28 -52.46 15.70
CA MET A 171 -22.69 -53.42 16.64
C MET A 171 -23.65 -53.88 17.75
N ASP A 172 -24.76 -53.17 17.97
CA ASP A 172 -25.84 -53.59 18.88
C ASP A 172 -26.42 -54.96 18.48
N ALA A 173 -26.07 -55.99 19.24
CA ALA A 173 -26.39 -57.37 18.92
C ALA A 173 -27.75 -57.78 19.51
N ALA A 174 -28.71 -58.14 18.65
CA ALA A 174 -29.94 -58.80 19.10
C ALA A 174 -29.64 -60.26 19.47
N ASP A 175 -29.85 -60.60 20.75
CA ASP A 175 -29.51 -61.92 21.31
C ASP A 175 -30.37 -63.04 20.70
N THR A 176 -29.87 -63.58 19.60
CA THR A 176 -30.58 -64.52 18.71
C THR A 176 -29.84 -65.86 18.59
N SER A 177 -28.70 -65.99 19.27
CA SER A 177 -27.86 -67.18 19.39
C SER A 177 -28.63 -68.43 19.87
N GLN A 178 -29.67 -68.23 20.69
CA GLN A 178 -30.55 -69.27 21.23
C GLN A 178 -31.91 -69.36 20.52
N ALA A 179 -32.10 -68.72 19.36
CA ALA A 179 -33.37 -68.77 18.64
C ALA A 179 -33.63 -70.17 18.03
N TYR A 180 -34.79 -70.75 18.35
CA TYR A 180 -35.21 -72.05 17.78
C TYR A 180 -36.08 -71.92 16.53
N ASN A 181 -36.67 -70.74 16.27
CA ASN A 181 -37.54 -70.51 15.13
C ASN A 181 -36.73 -70.18 13.87
N LEU A 182 -36.56 -71.17 12.99
CA LEU A 182 -35.73 -71.07 11.78
C LEU A 182 -36.14 -69.90 10.86
N LYS A 183 -37.45 -69.64 10.71
CA LYS A 183 -37.97 -68.51 9.91
C LYS A 183 -37.61 -67.15 10.51
N LYS A 184 -37.61 -67.01 11.84
CA LYS A 184 -37.10 -65.79 12.51
C LYS A 184 -35.60 -65.62 12.30
N ILE A 185 -34.81 -66.70 12.33
CA ILE A 185 -33.35 -66.64 12.07
C ILE A 185 -33.07 -66.16 10.64
N LYS A 186 -33.70 -66.74 9.61
CA LYS A 186 -33.52 -66.29 8.21
C LYS A 186 -33.94 -64.82 8.02
N ILE A 187 -35.02 -64.36 8.69
CA ILE A 187 -35.44 -62.95 8.65
C ILE A 187 -34.42 -62.04 9.36
N PHE A 188 -33.87 -62.45 10.51
CA PHE A 188 -32.80 -61.73 11.19
C PHE A 188 -31.58 -61.58 10.28
N MET A 189 -31.08 -62.67 9.69
CA MET A 189 -29.89 -62.66 8.84
C MET A 189 -30.03 -61.74 7.61
N ARG A 190 -31.21 -61.68 6.97
CA ARG A 190 -31.46 -60.72 5.88
C ARG A 190 -31.34 -59.28 6.37
N LYS A 191 -32.06 -58.92 7.44
CA LYS A 191 -32.00 -57.57 8.03
C LYS A 191 -30.59 -57.20 8.50
N ARG A 192 -29.82 -58.19 8.94
CA ARG A 192 -28.45 -58.04 9.40
C ARG A 192 -27.51 -57.71 8.25
N SER A 193 -27.54 -58.52 7.19
CA SER A 193 -26.81 -58.26 5.93
C SER A 193 -27.23 -56.93 5.28
N GLU A 194 -28.52 -56.58 5.30
CA GLU A 194 -29.04 -55.28 4.85
C GLU A 194 -28.45 -54.10 5.64
N ALA A 195 -28.38 -54.21 6.98
CA ALA A 195 -27.75 -53.21 7.82
C ALA A 195 -26.27 -53.03 7.50
N PHE A 196 -25.52 -54.12 7.29
CA PHE A 196 -24.11 -54.05 6.88
C PHE A 196 -23.95 -53.49 5.45
N CYS A 197 -24.82 -53.82 4.49
CA CYS A 197 -24.86 -53.17 3.18
C CYS A 197 -25.04 -51.65 3.29
N ASN A 198 -25.98 -51.21 4.12
CA ASN A 198 -26.26 -49.78 4.29
C ASN A 198 -25.13 -49.06 5.05
N GLN A 199 -24.49 -49.73 6.00
CA GLN A 199 -23.29 -49.22 6.68
C GLN A 199 -22.11 -49.05 5.70
N ILE A 200 -21.88 -50.00 4.80
CA ILE A 200 -20.82 -49.88 3.78
C ILE A 200 -21.11 -48.72 2.82
N LYS A 201 -22.38 -48.50 2.42
CA LYS A 201 -22.78 -47.32 1.62
C LYS A 201 -22.51 -46.01 2.37
N LEU A 202 -22.80 -45.94 3.66
CA LEU A 202 -22.48 -44.77 4.49
C LEU A 202 -20.96 -44.54 4.52
N CYS A 203 -20.17 -45.56 4.83
CA CYS A 203 -18.70 -45.48 4.83
C CYS A 203 -18.11 -45.01 3.48
N ILE A 204 -18.68 -45.47 2.35
CA ILE A 204 -18.32 -44.98 1.00
C ILE A 204 -18.68 -43.49 0.86
N SER A 205 -19.88 -43.08 1.28
CA SER A 205 -20.35 -41.70 1.17
C SER A 205 -19.53 -40.71 2.02
N ILE A 206 -19.06 -41.12 3.21
CA ILE A 206 -18.11 -40.36 4.03
C ILE A 206 -16.81 -40.14 3.26
N LEU A 207 -16.24 -41.21 2.68
CA LEU A 207 -15.00 -41.14 1.89
C LEU A 207 -15.17 -40.36 0.57
N GLU A 208 -16.35 -40.35 -0.03
CA GLU A 208 -16.65 -39.52 -1.20
C GLU A 208 -16.59 -38.03 -0.83
N ARG A 209 -17.24 -37.59 0.27
CA ARG A 209 -17.12 -36.20 0.76
C ARG A 209 -15.70 -35.83 1.17
N LEU A 210 -14.96 -36.73 1.82
CA LEU A 210 -13.55 -36.53 2.16
C LEU A 210 -12.66 -36.30 0.92
N THR A 211 -13.05 -36.77 -0.26
CA THR A 211 -12.23 -36.64 -1.47
C THR A 211 -12.06 -35.19 -1.90
N ASP A 212 -12.99 -34.30 -1.54
CA ASP A 212 -12.98 -32.89 -1.94
C ASP A 212 -11.98 -32.02 -1.15
N TYR A 213 -11.59 -32.44 0.07
CA TYR A 213 -10.77 -31.62 0.98
C TYR A 213 -9.68 -32.34 1.78
N ALA A 214 -9.66 -33.69 1.85
CA ALA A 214 -8.64 -34.42 2.59
C ALA A 214 -7.23 -34.24 2.02
N THR A 215 -6.21 -34.21 2.88
CA THR A 215 -4.81 -34.11 2.45
C THR A 215 -4.28 -35.42 1.85
N CYS A 216 -4.75 -36.57 2.35
CA CYS A 216 -4.31 -37.91 1.95
C CYS A 216 -5.21 -38.55 0.88
N VAL A 217 -5.55 -37.81 -0.18
CA VAL A 217 -6.50 -38.21 -1.25
C VAL A 217 -6.24 -39.62 -1.82
N GLU A 218 -4.99 -40.04 -1.97
CA GLU A 218 -4.64 -41.38 -2.49
C GLU A 218 -4.94 -42.53 -1.51
N ILE A 219 -5.05 -42.24 -0.21
CA ILE A 219 -5.56 -43.19 0.79
C ILE A 219 -7.09 -43.27 0.70
N VAL A 220 -7.76 -42.11 0.59
CA VAL A 220 -9.23 -42.03 0.39
C VAL A 220 -9.67 -42.84 -0.83
N LYS A 221 -9.04 -42.61 -2.00
CA LYS A 221 -9.28 -43.36 -3.25
C LYS A 221 -9.07 -44.88 -3.10
N ARG A 222 -8.06 -45.29 -2.31
CA ARG A 222 -7.76 -46.71 -2.06
C ARG A 222 -8.85 -47.38 -1.21
N LEU A 223 -9.28 -46.72 -0.14
CA LEU A 223 -10.38 -47.21 0.72
C LEU A 223 -11.72 -47.21 -0.03
N LEU A 224 -12.01 -46.18 -0.85
CA LEU A 224 -13.18 -46.18 -1.74
C LEU A 224 -13.22 -47.40 -2.66
N LYS A 225 -12.09 -47.75 -3.28
CA LYS A 225 -12.01 -48.96 -4.11
C LYS A 225 -12.24 -50.23 -3.29
N LYS A 226 -11.58 -50.35 -2.12
CA LYS A 226 -11.75 -51.49 -1.19
C LYS A 226 -13.22 -51.66 -0.80
N TYR A 227 -13.89 -50.60 -0.36
CA TYR A 227 -15.25 -50.72 0.18
C TYR A 227 -16.34 -50.83 -0.87
N ARG A 228 -16.15 -50.29 -2.10
CA ARG A 228 -17.04 -50.62 -3.23
C ARG A 228 -17.00 -52.12 -3.54
N GLN A 229 -15.81 -52.75 -3.53
CA GLN A 229 -15.68 -54.20 -3.65
C GLN A 229 -16.30 -54.97 -2.46
N HIS A 230 -16.20 -54.44 -1.23
CA HIS A 230 -16.90 -55.04 -0.07
C HIS A 230 -18.43 -54.92 -0.18
N LEU A 231 -18.95 -53.83 -0.76
CA LEU A 231 -20.40 -53.64 -1.01
C LEU A 231 -20.92 -54.61 -2.08
N GLU A 232 -20.16 -54.81 -3.17
CA GLU A 232 -20.44 -55.80 -4.21
C GLU A 232 -20.50 -57.22 -3.60
N ALA A 233 -19.48 -57.59 -2.80
CA ALA A 233 -19.44 -58.88 -2.12
C ALA A 233 -20.59 -59.08 -1.12
N GLU A 234 -20.91 -58.08 -0.29
CA GLU A 234 -22.01 -58.20 0.66
C GLU A 234 -23.39 -58.19 -0.02
N SER A 235 -23.53 -57.57 -1.20
CA SER A 235 -24.74 -57.69 -2.02
C SER A 235 -24.95 -59.11 -2.55
N VAL A 236 -23.86 -59.82 -2.87
CA VAL A 236 -23.92 -61.26 -3.20
C VAL A 236 -24.25 -62.10 -1.96
N ASN A 237 -23.64 -61.82 -0.80
CA ASN A 237 -23.98 -62.48 0.46
C ASN A 237 -25.47 -62.31 0.82
N PHE A 238 -26.02 -61.10 0.65
CA PHE A 238 -27.44 -60.81 0.88
C PHE A 238 -28.35 -61.71 0.02
N THR A 239 -28.11 -61.78 -1.30
CA THR A 239 -28.91 -62.64 -2.19
C THR A 239 -28.75 -64.13 -1.90
N GLN A 240 -27.56 -64.57 -1.44
CA GLN A 240 -27.37 -65.93 -0.95
C GLN A 240 -28.22 -66.19 0.31
N VAL A 241 -28.25 -65.29 1.28
CA VAL A 241 -29.09 -65.39 2.50
C VAL A 241 -30.58 -65.34 2.19
N GLU A 242 -31.00 -64.66 1.11
CA GLU A 242 -32.37 -64.72 0.62
C GLU A 242 -32.75 -66.10 0.04
N ALA A 243 -31.85 -66.74 -0.69
CA ALA A 243 -32.06 -68.06 -1.30
C ALA A 243 -31.96 -69.23 -0.28
N MET A 244 -30.98 -69.18 0.62
CA MET A 244 -30.62 -70.17 1.65
C MET A 244 -31.80 -70.80 2.40
N TYR A 245 -31.84 -72.11 2.62
CA TYR A 245 -32.92 -72.75 3.40
C TYR A 245 -32.87 -72.34 4.88
N GLU A 246 -34.00 -72.31 5.60
CA GLU A 246 -34.01 -71.82 7.00
C GLU A 246 -33.20 -72.71 7.98
N SER A 247 -32.98 -73.99 7.65
CA SER A 247 -32.07 -74.90 8.36
C SER A 247 -30.60 -74.53 8.13
N GLU A 248 -30.24 -74.24 6.88
CA GLU A 248 -28.91 -73.76 6.47
C GLU A 248 -28.61 -72.37 7.04
N ALA A 249 -29.63 -71.50 7.13
CA ALA A 249 -29.54 -70.21 7.82
C ALA A 249 -29.17 -70.39 9.29
N LYS A 250 -29.84 -71.29 10.03
CA LYS A 250 -29.48 -71.60 11.41
C LYS A 250 -28.04 -72.10 11.56
N TYR A 251 -27.55 -72.92 10.63
CA TYR A 251 -26.17 -73.41 10.64
C TYR A 251 -25.14 -72.29 10.37
N ASN A 252 -25.42 -71.39 9.44
CA ASN A 252 -24.51 -70.32 9.04
C ASN A 252 -24.55 -69.08 9.95
N MET A 253 -25.64 -68.86 10.70
CA MET A 253 -25.92 -67.63 11.42
C MET A 253 -24.74 -67.11 12.26
N GLN A 254 -24.20 -67.92 13.16
CA GLN A 254 -23.12 -67.49 14.07
C GLN A 254 -21.83 -67.15 13.30
N ARG A 255 -21.49 -67.95 12.28
CA ARG A 255 -20.32 -67.73 11.43
C ARG A 255 -20.40 -66.42 10.65
N LEU A 256 -21.58 -66.10 10.09
CA LEU A 256 -21.80 -64.87 9.35
C LEU A 256 -21.86 -63.65 10.27
N GLU A 257 -22.48 -63.76 11.45
CA GLU A 257 -22.47 -62.67 12.45
C GLU A 257 -21.05 -62.30 12.89
N SER A 258 -20.20 -63.30 13.23
CA SER A 258 -18.79 -63.04 13.56
C SER A 258 -18.01 -62.43 12.39
N LEU A 259 -18.24 -62.89 11.16
CA LEU A 259 -17.60 -62.34 9.97
C LEU A 259 -17.99 -60.88 9.72
N TRP A 260 -19.29 -60.56 9.80
CA TRP A 260 -19.79 -59.20 9.60
C TRP A 260 -19.30 -58.24 10.69
N GLN A 261 -19.29 -58.67 11.96
CA GLN A 261 -18.73 -57.90 13.07
C GLN A 261 -17.23 -57.63 12.87
N GLN A 262 -16.45 -58.66 12.52
CA GLN A 262 -15.01 -58.50 12.25
C GLN A 262 -14.76 -57.50 11.11
N GLN A 263 -15.43 -57.65 9.98
CA GLN A 263 -15.29 -56.74 8.84
C GLN A 263 -15.77 -55.32 9.17
N GLN A 264 -16.81 -55.17 9.99
CA GLN A 264 -17.29 -53.85 10.42
C GLN A 264 -16.29 -53.15 11.33
N LEU A 265 -15.70 -53.87 12.28
CA LEU A 265 -14.64 -53.33 13.12
C LEU A 265 -13.40 -52.96 12.29
N GLU A 266 -13.01 -53.78 11.31
CA GLU A 266 -11.92 -53.45 10.37
C GLU A 266 -12.20 -52.13 9.62
N ARG A 267 -13.35 -52.02 8.95
CA ARG A 267 -13.78 -50.79 8.24
C ARG A 267 -13.82 -49.57 9.16
N TYR A 268 -14.39 -49.73 10.35
CA TYR A 268 -14.50 -48.65 11.34
C TYR A 268 -13.12 -48.14 11.77
N HIS A 269 -12.18 -49.04 12.11
CA HIS A 269 -10.84 -48.62 12.54
C HIS A 269 -10.04 -47.97 11.41
N GLU A 270 -10.10 -48.49 10.18
CA GLU A 270 -9.42 -47.89 9.02
C GLU A 270 -9.92 -46.46 8.73
N ILE A 271 -11.25 -46.24 8.71
CA ILE A 271 -11.82 -44.91 8.42
C ILE A 271 -11.62 -43.96 9.61
N LYS A 272 -11.79 -44.44 10.86
CA LYS A 272 -11.56 -43.61 12.06
C LYS A 272 -10.10 -43.21 12.19
N GLN A 273 -9.15 -44.06 11.82
CA GLN A 273 -7.73 -43.73 11.78
C GLN A 273 -7.46 -42.62 10.75
N LEU A 274 -8.04 -42.71 9.55
CA LEU A 274 -7.94 -41.69 8.51
C LEU A 274 -8.56 -40.35 8.96
N LEU A 275 -9.80 -40.35 9.44
CA LEU A 275 -10.48 -39.15 9.95
C LEU A 275 -9.71 -38.50 11.10
N THR A 276 -9.19 -39.29 12.03
CA THR A 276 -8.39 -38.78 13.16
C THR A 276 -7.06 -38.18 12.67
N ALA A 277 -6.39 -38.81 11.69
CA ALA A 277 -5.16 -38.30 11.11
C ALA A 277 -5.37 -36.97 10.35
N GLU A 278 -6.40 -36.88 9.50
CA GLU A 278 -6.78 -35.63 8.83
C GLU A 278 -7.13 -34.54 9.86
N ARG A 279 -7.95 -34.84 10.88
CA ARG A 279 -8.28 -33.87 11.94
C ARG A 279 -7.03 -33.34 12.66
N CYS A 280 -6.05 -34.19 12.94
CA CYS A 280 -4.76 -33.77 13.49
C CYS A 280 -3.96 -32.88 12.51
N THR A 281 -3.92 -33.22 11.23
CA THR A 281 -3.27 -32.41 10.18
C THR A 281 -3.92 -31.03 10.03
N PHE A 282 -5.26 -30.96 9.99
CA PHE A 282 -6.00 -29.71 9.94
C PHE A 282 -5.82 -28.89 11.23
N GLY A 283 -5.84 -29.51 12.41
CA GLY A 283 -5.56 -28.84 13.68
C GLY A 283 -4.15 -28.24 13.78
N ALA A 284 -3.15 -28.95 13.24
CA ALA A 284 -1.79 -28.45 13.10
C ALA A 284 -1.71 -27.25 12.12
N ARG A 285 -2.42 -27.30 10.98
CA ARG A 285 -2.51 -26.17 10.03
C ARG A 285 -3.17 -24.94 10.66
N VAL A 286 -4.26 -25.11 11.41
CA VAL A 286 -4.91 -24.00 12.15
C VAL A 286 -3.92 -23.39 13.16
N SER A 287 -3.20 -24.22 13.91
CA SER A 287 -2.23 -23.76 14.90
C SER A 287 -1.08 -22.95 14.27
N GLU A 288 -0.55 -23.40 13.13
CA GLU A 288 0.48 -22.69 12.36
C GLU A 288 -0.06 -21.39 11.71
N ASN A 289 -1.31 -21.38 11.25
CA ASN A 289 -1.95 -20.17 10.72
C ASN A 289 -2.14 -19.11 11.83
N LEU A 290 -2.65 -19.47 13.01
CA LEU A 290 -2.75 -18.55 14.16
C LEU A 290 -1.36 -18.02 14.59
N ARG A 291 -0.33 -18.87 14.52
CA ARG A 291 1.06 -18.45 14.77
C ARG A 291 1.50 -17.38 13.77
N ARG A 292 1.27 -17.58 12.47
CA ARG A 292 1.57 -16.58 11.42
C ARG A 292 0.77 -15.29 11.56
N GLN A 293 -0.50 -15.37 11.96
CA GLN A 293 -1.28 -14.16 12.27
C GLN A 293 -0.62 -13.38 13.41
N THR A 294 -0.18 -14.07 14.46
CA THR A 294 0.56 -13.45 15.59
C THR A 294 1.86 -12.80 15.11
N ASP A 295 2.71 -13.53 14.36
CA ASP A 295 3.94 -12.99 13.75
C ASP A 295 3.65 -11.71 12.93
N ALA A 296 2.58 -11.73 12.12
CA ALA A 296 2.18 -10.61 11.27
C ALA A 296 1.66 -9.39 12.07
N TYR A 297 0.96 -9.60 13.19
CA TYR A 297 0.56 -8.53 14.10
C TYR A 297 1.76 -7.91 14.83
N GLU A 298 2.72 -8.72 15.28
CA GLU A 298 3.98 -8.23 15.87
C GLU A 298 4.78 -7.38 14.88
N LEU A 299 4.97 -7.88 13.66
CA LEU A 299 5.64 -7.14 12.58
C LEU A 299 4.88 -5.87 12.19
N ARG A 300 3.54 -5.88 12.19
CA ARG A 300 2.74 -4.66 11.99
C ARG A 300 3.03 -3.62 13.08
N SER A 301 3.16 -4.05 14.33
CA SER A 301 3.48 -3.19 15.47
C SER A 301 4.88 -2.57 15.36
N THR A 302 5.89 -3.34 14.93
CA THR A 302 7.26 -2.81 14.74
C THR A 302 7.33 -1.81 13.58
N HIS A 303 6.62 -2.04 12.47
CA HIS A 303 6.57 -1.05 11.38
C HIS A 303 5.81 0.23 11.77
N LEU A 304 4.75 0.13 12.57
CA LEU A 304 4.02 1.32 13.09
C LEU A 304 4.90 2.15 14.04
N THR A 305 5.54 1.53 15.03
CA THR A 305 6.43 2.24 15.97
C THR A 305 7.69 2.79 15.27
N ALA A 306 8.20 2.10 14.24
CA ALA A 306 9.25 2.65 13.37
C ALA A 306 8.78 3.91 12.62
N LEU A 307 7.58 3.90 12.04
CA LEU A 307 6.96 5.08 11.41
C LEU A 307 6.76 6.24 12.37
N GLU A 308 6.28 5.99 13.59
CA GLU A 308 6.12 7.01 14.63
C GLU A 308 7.46 7.66 14.97
N SER A 309 8.50 6.87 15.21
CA SER A 309 9.86 7.38 15.49
C SER A 309 10.46 8.16 14.30
N SER A 310 10.14 7.74 13.08
CA SER A 310 10.57 8.38 11.83
C SER A 310 9.84 9.71 11.59
N ASN A 311 8.55 9.76 11.89
CA ASN A 311 7.73 10.97 11.83
C ASN A 311 8.19 12.00 12.88
N GLU A 312 8.53 11.56 14.10
CA GLU A 312 9.05 12.47 15.12
C GLU A 312 10.40 13.09 14.74
N LYS A 313 11.32 12.30 14.14
CA LYS A 313 12.56 12.83 13.54
C LYS A 313 12.28 13.83 12.42
N LEU A 314 11.30 13.56 11.57
CA LEU A 314 10.90 14.47 10.49
C LEU A 314 10.40 15.82 11.04
N LYS A 315 9.57 15.81 12.09
CA LYS A 315 9.13 17.03 12.79
C LYS A 315 10.30 17.81 13.38
N GLN A 316 11.28 17.13 13.97
CA GLN A 316 12.47 17.76 14.56
C GLN A 316 13.28 18.52 13.49
N LEU A 317 13.60 17.89 12.36
CA LEU A 317 14.32 18.55 11.26
C LEU A 317 13.56 19.77 10.68
N ILE A 318 12.22 19.69 10.58
CA ILE A 318 11.38 20.81 10.13
C ILE A 318 11.33 21.93 11.19
N ALA A 319 11.32 21.60 12.48
CA ALA A 319 11.35 22.58 13.57
C ALA A 319 12.73 23.25 13.71
N GLU A 320 13.82 22.55 13.38
CA GLU A 320 15.17 23.13 13.29
C GLU A 320 15.33 24.06 12.09
N GLU A 321 14.70 23.74 10.95
CA GLU A 321 14.63 24.64 9.79
C GLU A 321 13.99 25.99 10.14
N GLN A 322 12.84 25.97 10.82
CA GLN A 322 12.14 27.18 11.24
C GLN A 322 12.92 28.02 12.27
N LYS A 323 13.85 27.40 13.01
CA LYS A 323 14.75 28.06 13.96
C LYS A 323 16.08 28.49 13.32
N SER A 324 16.34 28.12 12.07
CA SER A 324 17.55 28.50 11.36
C SER A 324 17.52 30.00 10.99
N PRO A 325 18.63 30.75 11.13
CA PRO A 325 18.64 32.20 10.94
C PRO A 325 18.56 32.59 9.45
N ARG A 326 17.36 32.45 8.85
CA ARG A 326 17.08 32.81 7.45
C ARG A 326 15.68 33.41 7.19
N SER A 327 14.82 33.47 8.20
CA SER A 327 13.40 33.86 8.05
C SER A 327 13.12 35.38 8.12
N ALA A 328 14.14 36.22 8.30
CA ALA A 328 13.98 37.64 8.65
C ALA A 328 14.89 38.60 7.88
N LEU A 329 14.91 38.50 6.55
CA LEU A 329 15.28 39.61 5.67
C LEU A 329 14.14 39.87 4.68
N PRO A 330 13.11 40.67 5.05
CA PRO A 330 12.18 41.18 4.06
C PRO A 330 12.95 42.07 3.08
N VAL A 331 12.79 41.83 1.78
CA VAL A 331 13.31 42.74 0.75
C VAL A 331 12.58 44.07 0.92
N ALA A 332 13.30 45.10 1.35
CA ALA A 332 12.73 46.43 1.58
C ALA A 332 12.40 47.11 0.25
N THR A 333 11.22 46.82 -0.30
CA THR A 333 10.63 47.56 -1.42
C THR A 333 10.20 48.94 -0.93
N SER A 334 11.06 49.94 -1.18
CA SER A 334 10.89 51.33 -0.74
C SER A 334 9.81 52.08 -1.52
N GLU A 335 8.56 52.03 -1.06
CA GLU A 335 7.51 52.98 -1.46
C GLU A 335 6.96 53.75 -0.25
N SER A 336 6.59 55.02 -0.47
CA SER A 336 6.57 56.05 0.59
C SER A 336 5.23 56.80 0.70
N GLY A 337 4.47 56.52 1.76
CA GLY A 337 3.29 57.32 2.18
C GLY A 337 2.04 57.20 1.28
N LEU A 338 0.82 57.48 1.73
CA LEU A 338 0.28 57.92 3.02
C LEU A 338 -1.12 57.25 3.26
N PRO A 339 -1.75 57.34 4.45
CA PRO A 339 -2.77 56.36 4.88
C PRO A 339 -4.25 56.84 4.86
N LEU A 340 -5.15 55.97 5.37
CA LEU A 340 -6.60 56.13 5.65
C LEU A 340 -7.53 56.19 4.42
N SER A 341 -8.52 55.29 4.29
CA SER A 341 -9.64 55.17 5.26
C SER A 341 -10.37 53.82 5.22
N ARG A 342 -11.25 53.59 6.21
CA ARG A 342 -12.09 52.40 6.41
C ARG A 342 -13.57 52.74 6.19
N LEU A 343 -14.29 51.94 5.43
CA LEU A 343 -15.75 51.76 5.57
C LEU A 343 -16.22 50.49 4.86
N ASP A 344 -17.15 49.77 5.50
CA ASP A 344 -17.76 48.53 5.01
C ASP A 344 -19.07 48.85 4.26
N PHE A 345 -19.33 48.24 3.09
CA PHE A 345 -20.57 47.46 2.83
C PHE A 345 -20.55 46.68 1.50
N SER A 346 -21.47 45.71 1.38
CA SER A 346 -21.65 44.82 0.22
C SER A 346 -22.62 45.36 -0.84
N GLY A 347 -22.51 44.95 -2.11
CA GLY A 347 -23.65 45.03 -3.05
C GLY A 347 -23.37 45.02 -4.56
N ASP A 348 -23.35 43.81 -5.15
CA ASP A 348 -23.94 43.44 -6.46
C ASP A 348 -23.47 44.04 -7.83
N GLY A 349 -23.60 43.21 -8.88
CA GLY A 349 -23.98 43.57 -10.26
C GLY A 349 -23.04 44.36 -11.17
N GLY A 350 -22.39 43.69 -12.14
CA GLY A 350 -21.83 44.39 -13.32
C GLY A 350 -20.93 43.58 -14.27
N ASP A 351 -21.47 43.04 -15.36
CA ASP A 351 -20.68 42.49 -16.48
C ASP A 351 -19.92 43.57 -17.27
N ARG A 352 -18.62 43.35 -17.55
CA ARG A 352 -18.07 43.40 -18.94
C ARG A 352 -16.60 43.00 -19.11
N ALA A 353 -16.43 41.83 -19.72
CA ALA A 353 -15.64 41.56 -20.94
C ALA A 353 -14.20 42.11 -21.17
N SER A 354 -13.31 41.13 -21.45
CA SER A 354 -12.40 41.06 -22.62
C SER A 354 -10.88 41.17 -22.37
N ILE A 355 -10.12 40.60 -23.33
CA ILE A 355 -8.64 40.59 -23.47
C ILE A 355 -7.95 39.78 -22.35
N ALA A 356 -7.55 38.51 -22.52
CA ALA A 356 -6.73 37.83 -23.53
C ALA A 356 -5.23 38.17 -23.45
N ASP A 357 -4.38 37.17 -23.16
CA ASP A 357 -2.92 37.23 -23.39
C ASP A 357 -2.29 35.83 -23.51
N ASP A 358 -1.12 35.75 -24.16
CA ASP A 358 -0.56 34.53 -24.77
C ASP A 358 0.07 33.50 -23.81
N ALA A 359 -0.21 32.21 -24.07
CA ALA A 359 0.46 31.07 -23.42
C ALA A 359 1.69 30.59 -24.21
N MET A 360 2.81 31.31 -24.09
CA MET A 360 4.09 30.94 -24.72
C MET A 360 4.75 29.72 -24.05
N SER A 361 4.71 28.56 -24.70
CA SER A 361 5.32 27.31 -24.21
C SER A 361 6.64 26.99 -24.94
N ILE A 362 7.76 26.97 -24.20
CA ILE A 362 9.10 26.66 -24.73
C ILE A 362 9.48 25.22 -24.35
N THR A 363 9.56 24.31 -25.32
CA THR A 363 10.11 22.95 -25.13
C THR A 363 10.84 22.39 -26.37
N GLN A 364 12.14 22.70 -26.48
CA GLN A 364 13.17 22.04 -27.29
C GLN A 364 14.51 22.19 -26.52
N PHE A 365 15.51 21.30 -26.58
CA PHE A 365 15.75 20.13 -27.45
C PHE A 365 16.83 19.18 -26.85
N MET A 366 16.80 17.89 -27.23
CA MET A 366 17.98 17.01 -27.48
C MET A 366 18.90 16.53 -26.31
N PRO A 367 19.83 15.55 -26.50
CA PRO A 367 19.89 14.43 -27.49
C PRO A 367 20.34 13.04 -26.90
N SER A 368 20.37 12.01 -27.79
CA SER A 368 21.16 10.74 -27.71
C SER A 368 20.78 9.70 -26.62
N GLY A 369 20.64 8.38 -26.87
CA GLY A 369 20.78 7.51 -28.06
C GLY A 369 20.37 6.05 -27.68
N THR A 370 20.85 4.90 -28.19
CA THR A 370 21.82 4.54 -29.25
C THR A 370 21.61 3.05 -29.68
N THR A 371 21.72 2.73 -30.98
CA THR A 371 21.85 1.37 -31.63
C THR A 371 20.76 0.29 -31.50
N ARG A 372 20.51 -0.39 -32.63
CA ARG A 372 19.76 -1.66 -32.79
C ARG A 372 20.52 -2.87 -32.25
N PHE A 373 19.79 -3.89 -31.81
CA PHE A 373 19.80 -5.23 -32.45
C PHE A 373 18.40 -5.85 -32.29
N GLY A 374 18.12 -6.96 -32.98
CA GLY A 374 16.83 -7.64 -32.83
C GLY A 374 16.74 -9.00 -33.52
N SER A 375 15.79 -9.80 -33.05
CA SER A 375 15.25 -10.99 -33.69
C SER A 375 13.77 -11.10 -33.31
N ALA A 376 13.00 -11.91 -34.03
CA ALA A 376 11.56 -12.06 -33.82
C ALA A 376 11.20 -13.54 -33.67
N SER A 377 10.20 -13.83 -32.83
CA SER A 377 9.05 -14.68 -33.21
C SER A 377 8.04 -14.76 -32.06
N ALA A 378 6.78 -14.40 -32.34
CA ALA A 378 5.63 -14.79 -31.53
C ALA A 378 4.41 -14.87 -32.47
N THR A 379 3.85 -16.06 -32.64
CA THR A 379 2.69 -16.30 -33.52
C THR A 379 1.40 -15.74 -32.91
N GLY A 380 0.66 -14.95 -33.69
CA GLY A 380 -0.69 -14.52 -33.32
C GLY A 380 -1.77 -15.42 -33.92
N THR A 381 -2.83 -15.68 -33.15
CA THR A 381 -4.14 -16.13 -33.64
C THR A 381 -5.22 -15.14 -33.18
N HIS A 382 -6.31 -15.01 -33.94
CA HIS A 382 -6.94 -13.69 -34.12
C HIS A 382 -8.48 -13.72 -34.15
N PHE A 383 -9.13 -13.36 -33.04
CA PHE A 383 -10.54 -12.96 -32.94
C PHE A 383 -10.63 -11.81 -31.91
N GLY A 384 -11.36 -10.69 -32.10
CA GLY A 384 -12.13 -10.20 -33.25
C GLY A 384 -12.26 -8.65 -33.24
N ARG A 385 -12.88 -8.06 -34.27
CA ARG A 385 -13.02 -6.60 -34.53
C ARG A 385 -14.53 -6.30 -34.65
N ARG A 386 -15.17 -5.17 -34.28
CA ARG A 386 -14.85 -3.72 -34.20
C ARG A 386 -15.68 -3.12 -33.02
N LYS A 387 -15.37 -2.02 -32.29
CA LYS A 387 -15.07 -0.59 -32.62
C LYS A 387 -16.23 0.16 -33.32
N PRO A 388 -16.46 1.49 -33.11
CA PRO A 388 -15.76 2.52 -32.30
C PRO A 388 -16.75 3.35 -31.38
N LEU A 389 -16.63 4.62 -30.91
CA LEU A 389 -15.66 5.75 -31.06
C LEU A 389 -15.80 6.87 -29.94
N GLN A 390 -14.79 7.09 -29.07
CA GLN A 390 -14.35 8.39 -28.47
C GLN A 390 -15.30 9.24 -27.57
N PRO A 391 -14.82 10.31 -26.85
CA PRO A 391 -13.44 10.86 -26.75
C PRO A 391 -12.82 10.85 -25.32
N ALA A 392 -11.79 11.69 -25.14
CA ALA A 392 -10.88 11.96 -24.01
C ALA A 392 -11.58 12.20 -22.63
N GLU A 393 -10.89 12.25 -21.47
CA GLU A 393 -9.57 12.85 -21.17
C GLU A 393 -8.70 12.09 -20.14
N LEU A 394 -7.41 12.44 -20.07
CA LEU A 394 -6.47 12.00 -19.05
C LEU A 394 -6.39 13.03 -17.91
N PRO A 395 -6.57 12.66 -16.62
CA PRO A 395 -6.39 13.59 -15.51
C PRO A 395 -4.90 13.95 -15.35
N LYS A 396 -4.55 15.22 -15.57
CA LYS A 396 -3.23 15.75 -15.24
C LYS A 396 -3.03 15.79 -13.72
N VAL A 397 -1.89 15.28 -13.25
CA VAL A 397 -1.45 15.45 -11.87
C VAL A 397 -0.82 16.84 -11.70
N THR A 398 -1.55 17.78 -11.08
CA THR A 398 -1.01 19.08 -10.66
C THR A 398 -1.61 19.54 -9.33
N ASN A 399 -0.82 19.37 -8.26
CA ASN A 399 -0.73 20.20 -7.05
C ASN A 399 -2.01 20.81 -6.44
N SER A 400 -2.60 20.11 -5.46
CA SER A 400 -3.36 20.75 -4.37
C SER A 400 -3.30 19.93 -3.07
N PHE A 401 -2.12 19.88 -2.45
CA PHE A 401 -1.95 19.32 -1.10
C PHE A 401 -2.50 20.30 -0.06
N THR A 402 -3.75 20.12 0.36
CA THR A 402 -4.35 20.85 1.50
C THR A 402 -5.13 19.89 2.40
N ASN A 403 -4.78 19.88 3.68
CA ASN A 403 -5.54 19.27 4.79
C ASN A 403 -5.84 17.76 4.70
N LEU A 404 -4.80 16.93 4.54
CA LEU A 404 -4.89 15.50 4.88
C LEU A 404 -4.73 15.29 6.40
N ASN A 405 -5.72 15.72 7.20
CA ASN A 405 -5.69 15.60 8.66
C ASN A 405 -7.06 15.16 9.26
N LEU A 406 -6.99 14.13 10.12
CA LEU A 406 -7.90 13.84 11.25
C LEU A 406 -9.33 13.30 11.04
N ASP A 407 -9.88 13.15 9.82
CA ASP A 407 -11.28 12.69 9.65
C ASP A 407 -11.51 11.19 9.32
N VAL A 408 -10.47 10.34 9.34
CA VAL A 408 -10.60 8.88 9.09
C VAL A 408 -10.84 8.06 10.38
N TRP A 409 -10.82 8.68 11.56
CA TRP A 409 -10.74 7.98 12.86
C TRP A 409 -12.03 8.04 13.71
N LYS A 410 -13.17 8.44 13.14
CA LYS A 410 -14.44 8.58 13.88
C LYS A 410 -15.29 7.31 13.91
N ASP A 411 -15.13 6.40 12.94
CA ASP A 411 -16.05 5.28 12.71
C ASP A 411 -15.47 3.89 13.08
N LEU A 412 -14.68 3.80 14.16
CA LEU A 412 -14.37 2.51 14.78
C LEU A 412 -15.28 2.28 16.02
N PRO A 413 -16.01 1.15 16.09
CA PRO A 413 -16.79 0.81 17.27
C PRO A 413 -15.86 0.52 18.46
N ALA A 414 -16.12 1.16 19.60
CA ALA A 414 -15.24 1.08 20.77
C ALA A 414 -15.10 -0.34 21.33
N ALA A 415 -13.87 -0.86 21.37
CA ALA A 415 -13.55 -2.19 21.87
C ALA A 415 -13.82 -2.31 23.39
N ARG A 416 -14.94 -2.95 23.75
CA ARG A 416 -15.33 -3.20 25.15
C ARG A 416 -14.86 -4.58 25.64
N HIS A 417 -13.60 -4.67 26.07
CA HIS A 417 -13.12 -5.74 26.92
C HIS A 417 -12.61 -5.20 28.26
N GLY A 418 -13.53 -4.68 29.07
CA GLY A 418 -13.33 -4.54 30.51
C GLY A 418 -13.66 -5.86 31.19
N VAL A 419 -12.71 -6.45 31.90
CA VAL A 419 -12.95 -7.64 32.74
C VAL A 419 -13.50 -7.18 34.07
N ASP A 420 -14.80 -7.38 34.32
CA ASP A 420 -15.41 -7.09 35.61
C ASP A 420 -16.49 -8.09 36.00
N SER A 421 -16.31 -8.70 37.17
CA SER A 421 -17.25 -9.51 37.93
C SER A 421 -16.59 -9.79 39.29
N PRO A 422 -17.31 -9.74 40.44
CA PRO A 422 -18.70 -10.19 40.56
C PRO A 422 -19.63 -9.33 41.46
N ARG A 423 -20.97 -9.48 41.30
CA ARG A 423 -21.90 -9.96 42.38
C ARG A 423 -23.39 -9.78 42.06
N LEU A 424 -24.11 -10.91 42.12
CA LEU A 424 -25.43 -11.12 42.74
C LEU A 424 -26.72 -10.46 42.17
N ALA A 425 -27.84 -11.11 42.50
CA ALA A 425 -29.23 -10.64 42.46
C ALA A 425 -29.89 -10.37 41.08
N THR A 426 -30.48 -11.42 40.50
CA THR A 426 -31.93 -11.45 40.19
C THR A 426 -32.40 -12.92 40.14
N GLN A 427 -33.54 -13.22 40.77
CA GLN A 427 -34.10 -14.58 40.77
C GLN A 427 -34.75 -14.92 39.42
N ARG A 428 -34.46 -16.11 38.89
CA ARG A 428 -35.41 -16.89 38.08
C ARG A 428 -35.37 -18.34 38.56
N SER A 429 -36.38 -18.73 39.33
CA SER A 429 -36.51 -20.08 39.89
C SER A 429 -36.96 -21.07 38.80
N LEU A 430 -36.03 -21.91 38.34
CA LEU A 430 -36.38 -23.13 37.61
C LEU A 430 -36.93 -24.17 38.59
N SER A 431 -38.22 -24.49 38.46
CA SER A 431 -38.87 -25.53 39.25
C SER A 431 -38.42 -26.92 38.79
N VAL A 432 -37.48 -27.52 39.55
CA VAL A 432 -37.05 -28.91 39.30
C VAL A 432 -38.19 -29.86 39.70
N VAL A 433 -38.67 -30.63 38.73
CA VAL A 433 -39.68 -31.68 38.95
C VAL A 433 -39.00 -32.89 39.61
N THR A 434 -39.24 -33.08 40.91
CA THR A 434 -38.88 -34.31 41.62
C THR A 434 -39.94 -35.40 41.40
N SER A 435 -39.60 -36.66 41.70
CA SER A 435 -40.49 -37.83 41.59
C SER A 435 -41.87 -37.61 42.21
N ASP A 436 -41.92 -36.88 43.33
CA ASP A 436 -43.12 -36.70 44.15
C ASP A 436 -44.03 -35.59 43.61
N SER A 437 -43.55 -34.81 42.65
CA SER A 437 -44.27 -33.72 41.97
C SER A 437 -44.82 -34.12 40.58
N ALA A 438 -44.48 -35.31 40.09
CA ALA A 438 -44.83 -35.77 38.75
C ALA A 438 -46.29 -36.30 38.67
N THR A 439 -47.23 -35.46 38.25
CA THR A 439 -48.60 -35.89 37.96
C THR A 439 -48.68 -36.74 36.69
N ARG A 440 -49.46 -37.83 36.74
CA ARG A 440 -49.50 -38.86 35.69
C ARG A 440 -50.31 -38.37 34.47
N PRO A 441 -49.80 -38.47 33.22
CA PRO A 441 -50.53 -38.00 32.04
C PRO A 441 -51.85 -38.77 31.81
N GLN A 442 -52.99 -38.05 31.80
CA GLN A 442 -54.28 -38.62 31.43
C GLN A 442 -54.44 -38.64 29.90
N PHE A 443 -54.01 -39.74 29.26
CA PHE A 443 -54.27 -39.97 27.85
C PHE A 443 -55.74 -40.25 27.58
N ALA A 444 -56.49 -39.21 27.20
CA ALA A 444 -57.86 -39.34 26.73
C ALA A 444 -57.92 -40.21 25.45
N ARG A 445 -58.49 -41.41 25.55
CA ARG A 445 -58.65 -42.33 24.42
C ARG A 445 -59.67 -41.77 23.40
N LYS A 446 -59.21 -41.06 22.38
CA LYS A 446 -59.98 -40.84 21.15
C LYS A 446 -60.35 -42.20 20.56
N ARG A 447 -61.65 -42.53 20.54
CA ARG A 447 -62.16 -43.69 19.81
C ARG A 447 -62.18 -43.30 18.32
N ILE A 448 -61.36 -43.97 17.52
CA ILE A 448 -61.51 -43.93 16.06
C ILE A 448 -62.62 -44.93 15.72
N ALA A 449 -63.75 -44.44 15.21
CA ALA A 449 -64.78 -45.27 14.62
C ALA A 449 -64.37 -45.65 13.19
N TRP A 450 -64.60 -46.90 12.80
CA TRP A 450 -64.50 -47.36 11.42
C TRP A 450 -65.92 -47.54 10.87
N THR A 451 -66.29 -46.70 9.91
CA THR A 451 -67.46 -46.79 9.03
C THR A 451 -67.11 -46.09 7.73
#